data_AF-A0A8T3PM76-F1
#
_entry.id   AF-A0A8T3PM76-F1
#
_cell.length_a   1.000
_cell.length_b   1.000
_cell.length_c   1.000
_cell.angle_alpha   90.00
_cell.angle_beta   90.00
_cell.angle_gamma   90.00
#
_symmetry.space_group_name_H-M   'P 1'
#
loop_
_entity.id
_entity.type
_entity.pdbx_description
1 polymer ?
#
loop_
_entity_poly.entity_id
_entity_poly.type
_entity_poly.pdbx_seq_one_letter_code
_entity_poly.pdbx_strand_id
1 'polypeptide(L)'
;MVLTLKTPYREGTTHIVMSPLEFIHRLAALVPRPRLHLIRFHGVLAPNAKLRPDIIPNLPANANTPSADHAEVLLPRRLPP
;
A
#
# COMPACT_ATOMS: atom_id res chain seq x y z
N MET A 1 -32.15 -9.91 13.24
CA MET A 1 -31.04 -10.88 13.35
C MET A 1 -30.42 -10.74 14.74
N VAL A 2 -30.08 -11.86 15.39
CA VAL A 2 -29.56 -11.87 16.76
C VAL A 2 -28.11 -12.36 16.75
N LEU A 3 -27.20 -11.59 17.33
CA LEU A 3 -25.78 -11.92 17.48
C LEU A 3 -25.48 -12.21 18.95
N THR A 4 -25.05 -13.44 19.24
CA THR A 4 -24.59 -13.83 20.59
C THR A 4 -23.14 -13.40 20.78
N LEU A 5 -22.86 -12.72 21.89
CA LEU A 5 -21.53 -12.24 22.24
C LEU A 5 -20.74 -13.34 22.95
N LYS A 6 -19.45 -13.41 22.65
CA LYS A 6 -18.53 -14.34 23.32
C LYS A 6 -18.34 -14.00 24.80
N THR A 7 -18.34 -12.71 25.13
CA THR A 7 -18.24 -12.20 26.50
C THR A 7 -19.38 -11.21 26.72
N PRO A 8 -20.12 -11.29 27.84
CA PRO A 8 -21.18 -10.33 28.13
C PRO A 8 -20.62 -8.92 28.29
N TYR A 9 -21.44 -7.91 27.97
CA TYR A 9 -21.13 -6.53 28.33
C TYR A 9 -21.13 -6.35 29.86
N ARG A 10 -20.57 -5.22 30.33
CA ARG A 10 -20.49 -4.88 31.77
C ARG A 10 -21.84 -4.92 32.48
N GLU A 11 -22.92 -4.68 31.75
CA GLU A 11 -24.31 -4.67 32.24
C GLU A 11 -25.00 -6.03 32.12
N GLY A 12 -24.28 -7.09 31.69
CA GLY A 12 -24.81 -8.44 31.54
C GLY A 12 -25.42 -8.76 30.17
N THR A 13 -25.50 -7.80 29.26
CA THR A 13 -26.04 -8.02 27.90
C THR A 13 -25.21 -9.02 27.11
N THR A 14 -25.84 -10.12 26.68
CA THR A 14 -25.22 -11.24 25.96
C THR A 14 -25.57 -11.29 24.47
N HIS A 15 -26.63 -10.60 24.05
CA HIS A 15 -27.16 -10.67 22.69
C HIS A 15 -27.36 -9.27 22.12
N ILE A 16 -27.02 -9.09 20.84
CA ILE A 16 -27.31 -7.88 20.08
C ILE A 16 -28.41 -8.23 19.07
N VAL A 17 -29.54 -7.53 19.16
CA VAL A 17 -30.63 -7.62 18.18
C VAL A 17 -30.52 -6.44 17.23
N MET A 18 -30.51 -6.72 15.92
CA MET A 18 -30.46 -5.68 14.89
C MET A 18 -31.36 -6.01 13.71
N SER A 19 -31.86 -4.98 13.04
CA SER A 19 -32.61 -5.14 11.79
C SER A 19 -31.71 -5.66 10.66
N PRO A 20 -32.27 -6.27 9.60
CA PRO A 20 -31.47 -6.71 8.44
C PRO A 20 -30.66 -5.57 7.80
N LEU A 21 -31.21 -4.35 7.76
CA LEU A 21 -30.54 -3.18 7.20
C LEU A 21 -29.35 -2.72 8.08
N GLU A 22 -29.54 -2.68 9.40
CA GLU A 22 -28.46 -2.35 10.34
C GLU A 22 -27.31 -3.36 10.28
N PHE A 23 -27.63 -4.64 10.08
CA PHE A 23 -26.62 -5.67 9.90
C PHE A 23 -25.76 -5.40 8.66
N ILE A 24 -26.37 -5.12 7.51
CA ILE A 24 -25.65 -4.79 6.27
C ILE A 24 -24.82 -3.52 6.44
N HIS A 25 -25.36 -2.50 7.11
CA HIS A 25 -24.64 -1.26 7.38
C HIS A 25 -23.37 -1.51 8.22
N ARG A 26 -23.48 -2.29 9.30
CA ARG A 26 -22.34 -2.65 10.15
C ARG A 26 -21.32 -3.51 9.41
N LEU A 27 -21.78 -4.42 8.54
CA LEU A 27 -20.90 -5.22 7.70
C LEU A 27 -20.14 -4.35 6.68
N ALA A 28 -20.83 -3.41 6.04
CA ALA A 28 -20.21 -2.48 5.08
C ALA A 28 -19.15 -1.60 5.75
N ALA A 29 -19.36 -1.20 7.01
CA ALA A 29 -18.40 -0.40 7.77
C ALA A 29 -17.06 -1.12 8.05
N LEU A 30 -17.02 -2.46 8.02
CA LEU A 30 -15.78 -3.23 8.19
C LEU A 30 -14.90 -3.19 6.94
N VAL A 31 -15.45 -2.88 5.77
CA VAL A 31 -14.70 -2.87 4.51
C VAL A 31 -13.92 -1.56 4.39
N PRO A 32 -12.58 -1.58 4.40
CA PRO A 32 -11.80 -0.36 4.24
C PRO A 32 -12.01 0.24 2.86
N ARG A 33 -11.88 1.57 2.76
CA ARG A 33 -12.06 2.28 1.48
C ARG A 33 -11.12 1.73 0.42
N PRO A 34 -11.61 1.46 -0.79
CA PRO A 34 -10.78 0.98 -1.88
C PRO A 34 -9.71 2.02 -2.22
N ARG A 35 -8.51 1.56 -2.59
CA ARG A 35 -7.34 2.37 -2.97
C ARG A 35 -6.65 3.13 -1.83
N LEU A 36 -6.93 2.79 -0.57
CA LEU A 36 -6.09 3.25 0.53
C LEU A 36 -4.81 2.40 0.61
N HIS A 37 -3.65 3.03 0.82
CA HIS A 37 -2.42 2.32 1.17
C HIS A 37 -2.57 1.72 2.58
N LEU A 38 -3.10 0.49 2.64
CA LEU A 38 -3.31 -0.25 3.88
C LEU A 38 -2.00 -0.69 4.53
N ILE A 39 -0.95 -0.85 3.72
CA ILE A 39 0.37 -1.23 4.17
C ILE A 39 1.27 0.00 4.09
N ARG A 40 1.77 0.43 5.25
CA ARG A 40 2.79 1.49 5.36
C ARG A 40 4.07 0.87 5.88
N PHE A 41 5.10 0.83 5.04
CA PHE A 41 6.42 0.37 5.44
C PHE A 41 7.14 1.44 6.27
N HIS A 42 7.78 1.01 7.35
CA HIS A 42 8.52 1.87 8.26
C HIS A 42 9.96 1.38 8.45
N GLY A 43 10.80 2.28 8.95
CA GLY A 43 12.21 1.99 9.21
C GLY A 43 12.93 1.63 7.91
N VAL A 44 13.56 0.47 7.93
CA VAL A 44 14.47 0.00 6.88
C VAL A 44 13.77 -0.26 5.54
N LEU A 45 12.50 -0.66 5.55
CA LEU A 45 11.70 -0.92 4.35
C LEU A 45 10.93 0.31 3.84
N ALA A 46 11.07 1.46 4.50
CA ALA A 46 10.39 2.68 4.09
C ALA A 46 10.91 3.17 2.72
N PRO A 47 10.06 3.82 1.89
CA PRO A 47 10.47 4.33 0.58
C PRO A 47 11.68 5.28 0.61
N ASN A 48 11.82 6.06 1.68
CA ASN A 48 12.92 7.03 1.90
C ASN A 48 13.84 6.62 3.06
N ALA A 49 14.07 5.32 3.26
CA ALA A 49 14.99 4.83 4.28
C ALA A 49 16.45 5.16 3.91
N LYS A 50 17.24 5.66 4.87
CA LYS A 50 18.66 5.98 4.66
C LYS A 50 19.51 4.78 4.25
N LEU A 51 19.13 3.58 4.71
CA LEU A 51 19.83 2.31 4.45
C LEU A 51 19.33 1.58 3.18
N ARG A 52 18.41 2.18 2.42
CA ARG A 52 17.89 1.63 1.16
C ARG A 52 18.97 1.17 0.16
N PRO A 53 20.08 1.91 -0.07
CA PRO A 53 21.10 1.47 -1.05
C PRO A 53 21.83 0.18 -0.65
N ASP A 54 21.92 -0.13 0.65
CA ASP A 54 22.64 -1.32 1.13
C ASP A 54 21.79 -2.59 1.08
N ILE A 55 20.47 -2.44 0.88
CA ILE A 55 19.49 -3.51 1.08
C ILE A 55 18.82 -3.90 -0.23
N ILE A 56 18.71 -2.96 -1.18
CA ILE A 56 18.23 -3.28 -2.52
C ILE A 56 19.33 -4.03 -3.25
N PRO A 57 19.10 -5.27 -3.70
CA PRO A 57 20.05 -5.97 -4.55
C PRO A 57 20.28 -5.13 -5.81
N ASN A 58 21.54 -4.79 -6.10
CA ASN A 58 21.88 -4.18 -7.38
C ASN A 58 21.49 -5.15 -8.50
N LEU A 59 20.64 -4.70 -9.42
CA LEU A 59 20.34 -5.46 -10.63
C LEU A 59 21.67 -5.72 -11.34
N PRO A 60 22.01 -6.97 -11.70
CA PRO A 60 23.25 -7.24 -12.44
C PRO A 60 23.26 -6.41 -13.72
N ALA A 61 24.40 -5.79 -14.02
CA ALA A 61 24.61 -4.82 -15.11
C ALA A 61 24.35 -5.37 -16.53
N ASN A 62 23.82 -6.58 -16.68
CA ASN A 62 23.82 -7.36 -17.92
C ASN A 62 22.40 -7.75 -18.34
N ALA A 63 21.45 -6.82 -18.31
CA ALA A 63 20.08 -7.09 -18.75
C ALA A 63 19.53 -6.07 -19.76
N ASN A 64 20.38 -5.29 -20.45
CA ASN A 64 20.02 -4.58 -21.68
C ASN A 64 21.27 -4.02 -22.39
N THR A 65 21.85 -4.80 -23.31
CA THR A 65 22.47 -4.21 -24.51
C THR A 65 21.40 -4.25 -25.61
N PRO A 66 20.70 -3.16 -25.93
CA PRO A 66 20.22 -3.00 -27.30
C PRO A 66 21.44 -2.71 -28.16
N SER A 67 21.65 -3.56 -29.15
CA SER A 67 22.65 -3.44 -30.20
C SER A 67 22.68 -2.04 -30.83
N ALA A 68 23.85 -1.71 -31.37
CA ALA A 68 24.25 -0.47 -32.01
C ALA A 68 23.28 0.10 -33.07
N ASP A 69 23.52 1.38 -33.35
CA ASP A 69 23.06 2.20 -34.49
C ASP A 69 21.65 2.77 -34.42
N HIS A 70 21.56 4.03 -33.96
CA HIS A 70 20.87 5.10 -34.71
C HIS A 70 21.45 6.49 -34.33
N ALA A 71 22.21 7.04 -35.27
CA ALA A 71 22.33 8.45 -35.65
C ALA A 71 22.49 9.54 -34.56
N GLU A 72 23.71 10.07 -34.53
CA GLU A 72 24.04 11.49 -34.49
C GLU A 72 22.85 12.46 -34.74
N VAL A 73 22.41 13.18 -33.71
CA VAL A 73 21.88 14.55 -33.87
C VAL A 73 22.52 15.44 -32.81
N LEU A 74 23.50 16.19 -33.30
CA LEU A 74 24.14 17.33 -32.66
C LEU A 74 23.09 18.38 -32.27
N LEU A 75 22.99 18.74 -30.98
CA LEU A 75 22.46 20.05 -30.58
C LEU A 75 23.45 20.69 -29.60
N PRO A 76 23.97 21.90 -29.87
CA PRO A 76 25.04 22.48 -29.08
C PRO A 76 24.57 22.79 -27.66
N ARG A 77 25.43 22.47 -26.69
CA ARG A 77 25.29 22.83 -25.27
C ARG A 77 25.01 24.33 -25.17
N ARG A 78 23.84 24.72 -24.66
CA ARG A 78 23.62 26.08 -24.16
C ARG A 78 24.53 26.28 -22.95
N LEU A 79 25.41 27.27 -23.02
CA LEU A 79 26.17 27.81 -21.89
C LEU A 79 25.21 28.61 -20.98
N PRO A 80 25.33 28.56 -19.64
CA PRO A 80 24.54 29.38 -18.74
C PRO A 80 25.19 30.78 -18.54
N PRO A 81 24.45 31.72 -17.92
CA PRO A 81 23.95 32.98 -18.50
C PRO A 81 25.00 33.95 -19.05
#